data_AF-A0A8J7I3J5-F1
#
_entry.id   AF-A0A8J7I3J5-F1
#
_cell.length_a   1.000
_cell.length_b   1.000
_cell.length_c   1.000
_cell.angle_alpha   90.00
_cell.angle_beta   90.00
_cell.angle_gamma   90.00
#
_symmetry.space_group_name_H-M   'P 1'
#
loop_
_entity.id
_entity.type
_entity.pdbx_description
1 polymer ?
#
loop_
_entity_poly.entity_id
_entity_poly.type
_entity_poly.pdbx_seq_one_letter_code
_entity_poly.pdbx_strand_id
1 'polypeptide(L)' 'MTTGNGHSQEPISNLEYDFLTVLHNKAEAVRAYDTYIKDAQQANSQPCVELFQKLRQSDIEQAQQIRHHLQEVMQHGKM' A
#
# COMPACT_ATOMS: atom_id res chain seq x y z
N MET A 1 -15.75 27.64 -21.83
CA MET A 1 -15.20 28.24 -20.59
C MET A 1 -13.70 28.02 -20.61
N THR A 2 -12.95 29.11 -20.49
CA THR A 2 -11.53 29.19 -20.85
C THR A 2 -10.62 28.68 -19.74
N THR A 3 -9.65 27.84 -20.15
CA THR A 3 -8.23 27.84 -19.74
C THR A 3 -7.87 27.68 -18.27
N GLY A 4 -7.17 26.57 -17.99
CA GLY A 4 -6.27 26.40 -16.87
C GLY A 4 -5.26 25.28 -17.16
N ASN A 5 -4.33 25.51 -18.10
CA ASN A 5 -3.07 24.78 -18.16
C ASN A 5 -2.27 25.12 -16.91
N GLY A 6 -2.64 24.53 -15.77
CA GLY A 6 -1.76 24.39 -14.64
C GLY A 6 -0.88 23.18 -14.94
N HIS A 7 0.24 23.39 -15.64
CA HIS A 7 1.35 22.46 -15.50
C HIS A 7 1.80 22.56 -14.04
N SER A 8 1.20 21.77 -13.15
CA SER A 8 1.78 21.54 -11.84
C SER A 8 3.19 20.99 -12.09
N GLN A 9 4.20 21.59 -11.48
CA GLN A 9 5.58 21.09 -11.44
C GLN A 9 5.69 19.78 -10.65
N GLU A 10 4.62 18.98 -10.63
CA GLU A 10 4.56 17.74 -9.90
C GLU A 10 5.21 16.65 -10.76
N PRO A 11 6.16 15.88 -10.19
CA PRO A 11 6.92 14.89 -10.94
C PRO A 11 6.08 13.70 -11.40
N ILE A 12 4.86 13.54 -10.85
CA ILE A 12 3.89 12.48 -11.15
C ILE A 12 2.46 13.04 -11.01
N SER A 13 1.49 12.39 -11.65
CA SER A 13 0.06 12.69 -11.50
C SER A 13 -0.45 12.34 -10.09
N ASN A 14 -1.57 12.97 -9.71
CA ASN A 14 -2.25 12.66 -8.44
C ASN A 14 -2.57 11.17 -8.30
N LEU A 15 -3.01 10.52 -9.38
CA LEU A 15 -3.37 9.10 -9.33
C LEU A 15 -2.14 8.22 -9.09
N GLU A 16 -1.00 8.53 -9.73
CA GLU A 16 0.27 7.85 -9.45
C GLU A 16 0.72 8.05 -8.00
N TYR A 17 0.61 9.28 -7.49
CA TYR A 17 0.94 9.60 -6.10
C TYR A 17 0.07 8.81 -5.12
N ASP A 18 -1.24 8.72 -5.37
CA ASP A 18 -2.18 7.99 -4.55
C ASP A 18 -1.83 6.49 -4.50
N PHE A 19 -1.62 5.86 -5.66
CA PHE A 19 -1.24 4.44 -5.71
C PHE A 19 0.12 4.18 -5.04
N LEU A 20 1.11 5.06 -5.24
CA LEU A 20 2.41 4.95 -4.58
C LEU A 20 2.28 5.07 -3.06
N THR A 21 1.44 5.99 -2.58
CA THR A 21 1.16 6.19 -1.17
C THR A 21 0.50 4.96 -0.54
N VAL A 22 -0.52 4.40 -1.19
CA VAL A 22 -1.16 3.17 -0.69
C VAL A 22 -0.16 2.00 -0.69
N LEU A 23 0.65 1.85 -1.74
CA LEU A 23 1.68 0.81 -1.80
C LEU A 23 2.71 0.94 -0.68
N HIS A 24 3.18 2.17 -0.42
CA HIS A 24 4.11 2.47 0.67
C HIS A 24 3.51 2.09 2.03
N ASN A 25 2.27 2.51 2.31
CA ASN A 25 1.61 2.21 3.58
C ASN A 25 1.45 0.71 3.82
N LYS A 26 1.12 -0.06 2.78
CA LYS A 26 1.03 -1.52 2.88
C LYS A 26 2.38 -2.18 3.11
N ALA A 27 3.44 -1.70 2.45
CA ALA A 27 4.78 -2.22 2.67
C ALA A 27 5.24 -1.99 4.12
N GLU A 28 4.96 -0.81 4.68
CA GLU A 28 5.25 -0.51 6.09
C GLU A 28 4.43 -1.38 7.04
N ALA A 29 3.14 -1.61 6.76
CA ALA A 29 2.31 -2.52 7.55
C ALA A 29 2.86 -3.96 7.54
N VAL A 30 3.22 -4.48 6.36
CA VAL A 30 3.83 -5.81 6.21
C VAL A 30 5.10 -5.95 7.05
N ARG A 31 5.96 -4.92 7.04
CA ARG A 31 7.18 -4.87 7.85
C ARG A 31 6.88 -4.82 9.36
N ALA A 32 5.85 -4.09 9.76
CA ALA A 32 5.47 -3.94 11.16
C ALA A 32 4.85 -5.22 11.76
N TYR A 33 4.14 -6.02 10.95
CA TYR A 33 3.50 -7.24 11.44
C TYR A 33 4.48 -8.26 12.03
N ASP A 34 5.74 -8.32 11.58
CA ASP A 34 6.73 -9.22 12.17
C ASP A 34 6.97 -8.90 13.67
N THR A 35 6.99 -7.61 14.02
CA THR A 35 7.05 -7.15 15.42
C THR A 35 5.75 -7.44 16.15
N TYR A 36 4.59 -7.15 15.56
CA TYR A 36 3.29 -7.36 16.21
C TYR A 36 3.01 -8.84 16.50
N ILE A 37 3.41 -9.73 15.59
CA ILE A 37 3.34 -11.19 15.78
C ILE A 37 4.24 -11.60 16.94
N LYS A 38 5.46 -11.08 17.02
CA LYS A 38 6.39 -11.36 18.13
C LYS A 38 5.82 -10.88 19.47
N ASP A 39 5.25 -9.68 19.52
CA ASP A 39 4.64 -9.14 20.74
C ASP A 39 3.43 -9.99 21.17
N ALA A 40 2.61 -10.44 20.22
CA ALA A 40 1.48 -11.34 20.50
C ALA A 40 1.93 -12.71 21.02
N GLN A 41 3.02 -13.26 20.49
CA GLN A 41 3.66 -14.48 21.01
C GLN A 41 4.16 -14.30 22.44
N GLN A 42 4.84 -13.18 22.73
CA GLN A 42 5.33 -12.87 24.07
C GLN A 42 4.21 -12.66 25.08
N ALA A 43 3.06 -12.15 24.63
CA ALA A 43 1.85 -12.02 25.43
C ALA A 43 1.06 -13.35 25.58
N ASN A 44 1.55 -14.46 25.02
CA ASN A 44 0.85 -15.76 24.96
C ASN A 44 -0.56 -15.67 24.36
N SER A 45 -0.79 -14.75 23.42
CA SER A 45 -2.09 -14.55 22.78
C SER A 45 -2.10 -15.17 21.38
N GLN A 46 -2.40 -16.47 21.32
CA GLN A 46 -2.53 -17.21 20.06
C GLN A 46 -3.56 -16.59 19.09
N PRO A 47 -4.76 -16.13 19.53
CA PRO A 47 -5.70 -15.46 18.63
C PRO A 47 -5.14 -14.19 17.99
N CYS A 48 -4.31 -13.44 18.71
CA CYS A 48 -3.65 -12.24 18.16
C CYS A 48 -2.57 -12.61 17.13
N VAL A 49 -1.80 -13.67 17.38
CA VAL A 49 -0.81 -14.20 16.41
C VAL A 49 -1.50 -14.53 15.09
N GLU A 50 -2.59 -15.30 15.15
CA GLU A 50 -3.35 -15.70 13.96
C GLU A 50 -3.95 -14.51 13.22
N LEU A 51 -4.50 -13.55 13.95
CA LEU A 51 -5.03 -12.33 13.36
C LEU A 51 -3.94 -11.53 12.63
N PHE A 52 -2.79 -11.28 13.26
CA PHE A 52 -1.72 -10.52 12.62
C PHE A 52 -1.10 -11.26 11.43
N GLN A 53 -0.98 -12.58 11.47
CA GLN A 53 -0.56 -13.38 10.31
C GLN A 53 -1.54 -13.25 9.14
N LYS A 54 -2.85 -13.31 9.41
CA LYS A 54 -3.89 -13.13 8.40
C LYS A 54 -3.86 -11.73 7.80
N LEU A 55 -3.72 -10.69 8.64
CA LEU A 55 -3.62 -9.31 8.19
C LEU A 55 -2.39 -9.09 7.30
N ARG A 56 -1.22 -9.60 7.72
CA ARG A 56 0.02 -9.57 6.94
C ARG A 56 -0.15 -10.20 5.56
N GLN A 57 -0.76 -11.38 5.50
CA GLN A 57 -1.00 -12.06 4.22
C GLN A 57 -1.95 -11.26 3.32
N SER A 58 -3.03 -10.72 3.87
CA SER A 58 -3.96 -9.87 3.13
C SER A 58 -3.30 -8.60 2.58
N ASP A 59 -2.43 -7.95 3.36
CA ASP A 59 -1.73 -6.74 2.88
C ASP A 59 -0.68 -7.07 1.80
N ILE A 60 -0.03 -8.23 1.86
CA ILE A 60 0.87 -8.71 0.79
C ILE A 60 0.09 -8.87 -0.53
N GLU A 61 -1.05 -9.55 -0.49
CA GLU A 61 -1.89 -9.78 -1.68
C GLU A 61 -2.40 -8.46 -2.26
N GLN A 62 -2.88 -7.56 -1.39
CA GLN A 62 -3.36 -6.24 -1.80
C GLN A 62 -2.23 -5.38 -2.36
N ALA A 63 -1.03 -5.41 -1.77
CA ALA A 63 0.14 -4.70 -2.28
C ALA A 63 0.55 -5.18 -3.68
N GLN A 64 0.43 -6.48 -3.96
CA GLN A 64 0.67 -7.04 -5.29
C GLN A 64 -0.34 -6.52 -6.33
N GLN A 65 -1.63 -6.48 -5.98
CA GLN A 65 -2.68 -5.93 -6.86
C GLN A 65 -2.47 -4.43 -7.11
N ILE A 66 -2.16 -3.67 -6.07
CA ILE A 66 -1.86 -2.24 -6.16
C ILE A 66 -0.64 -1.98 -7.03
N ARG A 67 0.42 -2.79 -6.88
CA ARG A 67 1.62 -2.68 -7.73
C ARG A 67 1.26 -2.88 -9.20
N HIS A 68 0.41 -3.86 -9.52
CA HIS A 68 -0.03 -4.09 -10.89
C HIS A 68 -0.79 -2.88 -11.45
N HIS A 69 -1.74 -2.33 -10.69
CA HIS A 69 -2.49 -1.13 -11.10
C HIS A 69 -1.60 0.11 -11.24
N LEU A 70 -0.62 0.30 -10.34
CA LEU A 70 0.36 1.38 -10.43
C LEU A 70 1.17 1.27 -11.74
N GLN A 71 1.55 0.06 -12.16
CA GLN A 71 2.26 -0.14 -13.42
C GLN A 71 1.41 0.27 -14.63
N GLU A 72 0.12 -0.06 -14.63
CA GLU A 72 -0.81 0.36 -15.69
C GLU A 72 -0.98 1.88 -15.71
N VAL A 73 -1.16 2.50 -14.54
CA VAL A 73 -1.29 3.96 -14.41
C VAL A 73 -0.02 4.68 -14.85
N MET A 74 1.17 4.19 -14.50
CA MET A 74 2.45 4.78 -14.94
C MET A 74 2.68 4.67 -16.45
N GLN A 75 2.13 3.63 -17.10
CA GLN A 75 2.27 3.43 -18.55
C GLN A 75 1.26 4.24 -19.35
N HIS A 76 0.02 4.33 -18.87
CA HIS A 76 -1.11 4.84 -19.66
C HIS A 76 -1.74 6.13 -19.10
N GLY A 77 -1.32 6.58 -17.92
CA GLY A 77 -1.90 7.71 -17.18
C GLY A 77 -3.28 7.42 -16.56
N LYS A 78 -3.79 6.19 -16.73
CA LYS A 78 -5.10 5.70 -16.28
C LYS A 78 -5.15 4.17 -16.39
N MET A 79 -6.17 3.55 -15.79
CA MET A 79 -6.54 2.16 -16.08
C MET A 79 -7.60 2.09 -17.18
#